data_AF-V6TK85-F1
#
_entry.id   AF-V6TK85-F1
#
_cell.length_a   1.000
_cell.length_b   1.000
_cell.length_c   1.000
_cell.angle_alpha   90.00
_cell.angle_beta   90.00
_cell.angle_gamma   90.00
#
_symmetry.space_group_name_H-M   'P 1'
#
loop_
_entity.id
_entity.type
_entity.pdbx_description
1 polymer ?
#
loop_
_entity_poly.entity_id
_entity_poly.type
_entity_poly.pdbx_seq_one_letter_code
_entity_poly.pdbx_strand_id
1 'polypeptide(L)'
;MLKNGSKMLRERGAFCDNRPGPPAVTISPRALRRTLLSGLLITGFSMAEFAYVLPVTSRAIHPWISYTITSLTCGLSILLWLRLIFIDPGRLPRGCRSDEAESGTEAPMRARTGVIFQAAGIVFETSTCAVCNLTLPPETDHCEETDECIVALDHYCPWVGLPIGLRNMLPFVVSLLVLCIHSVWCFSLAILALVHANNINELAIAGACLLGSFFGGAFTGGMCGWTLYDVFRDKSPRLYTLRNQQSGKGINGSKSADADQFLSNLVEDINSSIKDRMKWLKHTGLRRLIFGSHMPVLYYLSPDQAEQQAWAWTIVLCGTSQL
;
A
#
# COMPACT_ATOMS: atom_id res chain seq x y z
N MET A 1 -8.44 -16.69 36.98
CA MET A 1 -8.22 -17.53 35.77
C MET A 1 -7.44 -16.77 34.68
N LEU A 2 -6.31 -16.12 35.01
CA LEU A 2 -5.52 -15.28 34.09
C LEU A 2 -4.04 -15.69 34.13
N LYS A 3 -3.70 -16.86 33.56
CA LYS A 3 -2.32 -17.37 33.55
C LYS A 3 -1.76 -17.75 32.16
N ASN A 4 -2.52 -17.57 31.08
CA ASN A 4 -2.11 -18.09 29.75
C ASN A 4 -1.51 -17.05 28.78
N GLY A 5 -1.45 -15.76 29.13
CA GLY A 5 -0.92 -14.73 28.23
C GLY A 5 0.61 -14.63 28.18
N SER A 6 1.30 -15.01 29.27
CA SER A 6 2.77 -14.88 29.39
C SER A 6 3.54 -16.09 28.85
N LYS A 7 2.85 -17.21 28.56
CA LYS A 7 3.47 -18.44 28.01
C LYS A 7 3.73 -18.36 26.51
N MET A 8 2.94 -17.57 25.77
CA MET A 8 3.02 -17.48 24.30
C MET A 8 4.32 -16.87 23.76
N LEU A 9 4.99 -15.99 24.53
CA LEU A 9 6.26 -15.38 24.09
C LEU A 9 7.49 -16.26 24.38
N ARG A 10 7.36 -17.28 25.25
CA ARG A 10 8.52 -18.09 25.71
C ARG A 10 8.61 -19.48 25.06
N GLU A 11 7.52 -19.99 24.49
CA GLU A 11 7.50 -21.33 23.85
C GLU A 11 7.64 -21.30 22.32
N ARG A 12 7.78 -20.12 21.69
CA ARG A 12 8.06 -19.99 20.24
C ARG A 12 9.52 -20.24 19.83
N GLY A 13 10.34 -20.78 20.74
CA GLY A 13 11.75 -21.12 20.50
C GLY A 13 11.99 -22.42 19.71
N ALA A 14 10.98 -22.98 19.05
CA ALA A 14 11.20 -24.07 18.10
C ALA A 14 11.74 -23.47 16.79
N PHE A 15 13.04 -23.65 16.60
CA PHE A 15 13.82 -23.20 15.46
C PHE A 15 13.20 -23.72 14.14
N CYS A 16 12.45 -22.87 13.44
CA CYS A 16 12.00 -23.15 12.07
C CYS A 16 13.17 -22.93 11.13
N ASP A 17 14.01 -23.95 10.94
CA ASP A 17 15.10 -23.97 9.96
C ASP A 17 14.61 -24.18 8.51
N ASN A 18 13.32 -23.95 8.25
CA ASN A 18 12.76 -23.89 6.91
C ASN A 18 12.57 -22.42 6.54
N ARG A 19 13.69 -21.72 6.26
CA ARG A 19 13.61 -20.47 5.49
C ARG A 19 12.78 -20.78 4.24
N PRO A 20 11.61 -20.16 4.01
CA PRO A 20 11.05 -20.21 2.68
C PRO A 20 12.15 -19.66 1.76
N GLY A 21 12.49 -20.40 0.71
CA GLY A 21 13.31 -19.84 -0.37
C GLY A 21 12.74 -18.47 -0.77
N PRO A 22 13.54 -17.58 -1.38
CA PRO A 22 13.03 -16.29 -1.83
C PRO A 22 11.69 -16.56 -2.52
N PRO A 23 10.61 -15.87 -2.14
CA PRO A 23 9.35 -16.13 -2.78
C PRO A 23 9.66 -15.81 -4.24
N ALA A 24 9.56 -16.81 -5.12
CA ALA A 24 9.26 -16.47 -6.49
C ALA A 24 8.08 -15.51 -6.34
N VAL A 25 8.20 -14.28 -6.86
CA VAL A 25 7.06 -13.37 -6.92
C VAL A 25 6.06 -14.13 -7.78
N THR A 26 5.26 -15.00 -7.17
CA THR A 26 4.32 -15.87 -7.83
C THR A 26 3.13 -14.99 -8.07
N ILE A 27 3.26 -14.12 -9.07
CA ILE A 27 2.14 -13.39 -9.62
C ILE A 27 1.17 -14.48 -10.07
N SER A 28 0.04 -14.59 -9.38
CA SER A 28 -0.98 -15.57 -9.76
C SER A 28 -1.36 -15.32 -11.22
N PRO A 29 -1.69 -16.36 -12.02
CA PRO A 29 -2.11 -16.15 -13.41
C PRO A 29 -3.26 -15.14 -13.54
N ARG A 30 -4.11 -15.06 -12.52
CA ARG A 30 -5.19 -14.06 -12.40
C ARG A 30 -4.64 -12.64 -12.22
N ALA A 31 -3.69 -12.45 -11.30
CA ALA A 31 -3.01 -11.17 -11.12
C ALA A 31 -2.30 -10.75 -12.41
N LEU A 32 -1.50 -11.64 -13.01
CA LEU A 32 -0.78 -11.37 -14.25
C LEU A 32 -1.71 -10.95 -15.38
N ARG A 33 -2.82 -11.67 -15.60
CA ARG A 33 -3.80 -11.33 -16.63
C ARG A 33 -4.39 -9.93 -16.42
N ARG A 34 -4.68 -9.56 -15.17
CA ARG A 34 -5.25 -8.24 -14.86
C ARG A 34 -4.21 -7.13 -15.06
N THR A 35 -2.96 -7.35 -14.65
CA THR A 35 -1.82 -6.45 -14.90
C THR A 35 -1.56 -6.29 -16.40
N LEU A 36 -1.59 -7.36 -17.18
CA LEU A 36 -1.45 -7.27 -18.63
C LEU A 36 -2.60 -6.50 -19.28
N LEU A 37 -3.84 -6.68 -18.80
CA LEU A 37 -4.99 -5.94 -19.28
C LEU A 37 -4.87 -4.45 -18.99
N SER A 38 -4.48 -4.05 -17.78
CA SER A 38 -4.27 -2.63 -17.46
C SER A 38 -3.14 -2.01 -18.29
N GLY A 39 -2.03 -2.75 -18.48
CA GLY A 39 -0.92 -2.32 -19.32
C GLY A 39 -1.35 -2.14 -20.78
N LEU A 40 -2.19 -3.04 -21.30
CA LEU A 40 -2.78 -2.93 -22.64
C LEU A 40 -3.74 -1.75 -22.76
N LEU A 41 -4.54 -1.47 -21.73
CA LEU A 41 -5.45 -0.32 -21.73
C LEU A 41 -4.67 1.00 -21.76
N ILE A 42 -3.65 1.14 -20.91
CA ILE A 42 -2.80 2.35 -20.88
C ILE A 42 -2.08 2.50 -22.22
N THR A 43 -1.34 1.48 -22.67
CA THR A 43 -0.53 1.58 -23.88
C THR A 43 -1.36 1.64 -25.15
N GLY A 44 -2.36 0.77 -25.30
CA GLY A 44 -3.20 0.69 -26.48
C GLY A 44 -4.03 1.95 -26.71
N PHE A 45 -4.60 2.52 -25.64
CA PHE A 45 -5.34 3.78 -25.75
C PHE A 45 -4.43 4.95 -26.12
N SER A 46 -3.28 5.10 -25.45
CA SER A 46 -2.30 6.14 -25.78
C SER A 46 -1.75 6.00 -27.20
N MET A 47 -1.55 4.77 -27.68
CA MET A 47 -1.11 4.51 -29.06
C MET A 47 -2.17 4.88 -30.09
N ALA A 48 -3.46 4.62 -29.81
CA ALA A 48 -4.55 5.03 -30.68
C ALA A 48 -4.63 6.56 -30.79
N GLU A 49 -4.54 7.28 -29.66
CA GLU A 49 -4.48 8.74 -29.71
C GLU A 49 -3.23 9.25 -30.45
N PHE A 50 -2.08 8.62 -30.22
CA PHE A 50 -0.85 8.98 -30.90
C PHE A 50 -0.97 8.84 -32.43
N ALA A 51 -1.56 7.74 -32.89
CA ALA A 51 -1.67 7.43 -34.31
C ALA A 51 -2.76 8.24 -35.02
N TYR A 52 -3.89 8.49 -34.35
CA TYR A 52 -5.09 9.02 -35.02
C TYR A 52 -5.51 10.42 -34.57
N VAL A 53 -5.27 10.81 -33.32
CA VAL A 53 -5.67 12.12 -32.78
C VAL A 53 -4.59 13.16 -33.04
N LEU A 54 -3.32 12.83 -32.78
CA LEU A 54 -2.22 13.78 -32.95
C LEU A 54 -2.10 14.37 -34.36
N PRO A 55 -2.25 13.62 -35.47
CA PRO A 55 -2.23 14.19 -36.82
C PRO A 55 -3.35 15.20 -37.09
N VAL A 56 -4.53 15.01 -36.48
CA VAL A 56 -5.64 15.95 -36.63
C VAL A 56 -5.33 17.24 -35.86
N THR A 57 -4.83 17.11 -34.63
CA THR A 57 -4.47 18.26 -33.79
C THR A 57 -3.31 19.09 -34.34
N SER A 58 -2.47 18.52 -35.22
CA SER A 58 -1.33 19.23 -35.81
C SER A 58 -1.72 20.45 -36.66
N ARG A 59 -3.00 20.58 -37.01
CA ARG A 59 -3.58 21.74 -37.70
C ARG A 59 -3.78 22.94 -36.78
N ALA A 60 -3.87 22.71 -35.47
CA ALA A 60 -4.08 23.74 -34.45
C ALA A 60 -2.85 23.98 -33.57
N ILE A 61 -2.14 22.92 -33.22
CA ILE A 61 -0.93 22.97 -32.38
C ILE A 61 0.25 22.40 -33.14
N HIS A 62 1.44 22.98 -32.95
CA HIS A 62 2.61 22.50 -33.66
C HIS A 62 2.90 21.04 -33.24
N PRO A 63 3.05 20.10 -34.20
CA PRO A 63 3.11 18.66 -33.90
C PRO A 63 4.18 18.26 -32.87
N TRP A 64 5.37 18.86 -32.88
CA TRP A 64 6.40 18.57 -31.86
C TRP A 64 5.89 18.71 -30.41
N ILE A 65 5.03 19.69 -30.11
CA ILE A 65 4.47 19.88 -28.76
C ILE A 65 3.58 18.69 -28.42
N SER A 66 2.62 18.38 -29.31
CA SER A 66 1.61 17.36 -29.03
C SER A 66 2.21 15.97 -28.96
N TYR A 67 3.11 15.63 -29.89
CA TYR A 67 3.82 14.36 -29.91
C TYR A 67 4.77 14.20 -28.72
N THR A 68 5.53 15.24 -28.36
CA THR A 68 6.49 15.17 -27.24
C THR A 68 5.77 15.02 -25.90
N ILE A 69 4.76 15.86 -25.61
CA ILE A 69 4.03 15.79 -24.34
C ILE A 69 3.31 14.45 -24.20
N THR A 70 2.67 13.97 -25.27
CA THR A 70 1.99 12.66 -25.25
C THR A 70 2.97 11.53 -25.00
N SER A 71 4.13 11.54 -25.67
CA SER A 71 5.15 10.51 -25.51
C SER A 71 5.77 10.51 -24.11
N LEU A 72 6.07 11.70 -23.56
CA LEU A 72 6.64 11.86 -22.22
C LEU A 72 5.65 11.42 -21.14
N THR A 73 4.39 11.86 -21.22
CA THR A 73 3.37 11.53 -20.21
C THR A 73 2.97 10.05 -20.28
N CYS A 74 2.84 9.47 -21.48
CA CYS A 74 2.62 8.04 -21.67
C CYS A 74 3.80 7.22 -21.15
N GLY A 75 5.03 7.55 -21.57
CA GLY A 75 6.24 6.87 -21.14
C GLY A 75 6.43 6.92 -19.62
N LEU A 76 6.21 8.08 -19.00
CA LEU A 76 6.27 8.22 -17.55
C LEU A 76 5.18 7.40 -16.84
N SER A 77 3.95 7.38 -17.38
CA SER A 77 2.86 6.55 -16.84
C SER A 77 3.22 5.07 -16.85
N ILE A 78 3.77 4.58 -17.97
CA ILE A 78 4.23 3.19 -18.12
C ILE A 78 5.36 2.89 -17.14
N LEU A 79 6.37 3.77 -17.04
CA LEU A 79 7.52 3.56 -16.15
C LEU A 79 7.10 3.52 -14.68
N LEU A 80 6.20 4.41 -14.25
CA LEU A 80 5.71 4.44 -12.87
C LEU A 80 4.81 3.25 -12.56
N TRP A 81 3.96 2.85 -13.50
CA TRP A 81 3.15 1.63 -13.38
C TRP A 81 4.03 0.37 -13.31
N LEU A 82 5.04 0.26 -14.19
CA LEU A 82 6.03 -0.82 -14.14
C LEU A 82 6.80 -0.82 -12.82
N ARG A 83 7.22 0.35 -12.34
CA ARG A 83 7.89 0.45 -11.03
C ARG A 83 6.97 -0.05 -9.92
N LEU A 84 5.70 0.34 -9.92
CA LEU A 84 4.74 -0.07 -8.91
C LEU A 84 4.56 -1.59 -8.85
N ILE A 85 4.50 -2.28 -10.00
CA ILE A 85 4.32 -3.75 -10.01
C ILE A 85 5.48 -4.53 -9.40
N PHE A 86 6.66 -3.91 -9.24
CA PHE A 86 7.85 -4.54 -8.66
C PHE A 86 8.17 -4.06 -7.24
N ILE A 87 7.39 -3.13 -6.67
CA ILE A 87 7.59 -2.69 -5.29
C ILE A 87 6.81 -3.61 -4.36
N ASP A 88 7.52 -4.19 -3.39
CA ASP A 88 6.88 -4.97 -2.35
C ASP A 88 5.99 -4.07 -1.44
N PRO A 89 4.73 -4.46 -1.20
CA PRO A 89 3.77 -3.66 -0.46
C PRO A 89 4.01 -3.58 1.06
N GLY A 90 4.92 -4.39 1.61
CA GLY A 90 5.10 -4.60 3.04
C GLY A 90 4.61 -5.97 3.49
N ARG A 91 5.06 -7.03 2.82
CA ARG A 91 4.67 -8.43 3.14
C ARG A 91 5.34 -8.91 4.42
N LEU A 92 4.57 -9.57 5.27
CA LEU A 92 5.07 -10.27 6.47
C LEU A 92 5.29 -11.76 6.18
N PRO A 93 6.41 -12.36 6.63
CA PRO A 93 6.63 -13.80 6.54
C PRO A 93 5.69 -14.54 7.51
N ARG A 94 5.20 -15.72 7.14
CA ARG A 94 4.28 -16.50 7.97
C ARG A 94 4.95 -16.97 9.27
N GLY A 95 4.17 -16.98 10.36
CA GLY A 95 4.59 -17.52 11.65
C GLY A 95 4.55 -19.06 11.64
N CYS A 96 5.37 -19.69 12.49
CA CYS A 96 5.36 -21.14 12.64
C CYS A 96 4.06 -21.61 13.31
N ARG A 97 3.42 -22.63 12.75
CA ARG A 97 2.25 -23.27 13.37
C ARG A 97 2.73 -24.05 14.60
N SER A 98 2.24 -23.72 15.79
CA SER A 98 2.47 -24.56 16.98
C SER A 98 1.58 -25.79 16.87
N ASP A 99 2.17 -26.99 16.89
CA ASP A 99 1.49 -28.28 16.72
C ASP A 99 0.43 -28.59 17.81
N GLU A 100 0.28 -27.74 18.83
CA GLU A 100 -0.72 -27.90 19.89
C GLU A 100 -2.18 -27.66 19.43
N ALA A 101 -2.39 -27.09 18.23
CA ALA A 101 -3.71 -26.76 17.70
C ALA A 101 -4.44 -27.94 17.01
N GLU A 102 -3.85 -29.14 16.95
CA GLU A 102 -4.53 -30.33 16.39
C GLU A 102 -5.43 -31.06 17.40
N SER A 103 -5.43 -30.66 18.68
CA SER A 103 -6.34 -31.24 19.67
C SER A 103 -7.67 -30.46 19.78
N GLY A 104 -8.50 -30.64 18.75
CA GLY A 104 -9.95 -30.53 18.88
C GLY A 104 -10.58 -29.14 18.73
N THR A 105 -11.73 -29.16 18.06
CA THR A 105 -12.70 -28.08 17.81
C THR A 105 -12.39 -27.16 16.62
N GLU A 106 -13.27 -27.27 15.62
CA GLU A 106 -13.35 -26.46 14.41
C GLU A 106 -13.03 -24.98 14.67
N ALA A 107 -12.01 -24.46 13.99
CA ALA A 107 -11.57 -23.08 14.13
C ALA A 107 -12.64 -22.12 13.56
N PRO A 108 -13.19 -21.19 14.36
CA PRO A 108 -14.02 -20.13 13.80
C PRO A 108 -13.13 -19.13 13.04
N MET A 109 -13.49 -18.85 11.80
CA MET A 109 -12.89 -17.88 10.86
C MET A 109 -13.14 -16.42 11.31
N ARG A 110 -12.76 -16.07 12.54
CA ARG A 110 -12.79 -14.70 13.06
C ARG A 110 -11.50 -14.45 13.81
N ALA A 111 -10.71 -13.48 13.34
CA ALA A 111 -9.52 -12.98 14.02
C ALA A 111 -9.82 -12.82 15.51
N ARG A 112 -9.00 -13.40 16.41
CA ARG A 112 -9.09 -13.08 17.84
C ARG A 112 -8.68 -11.62 18.00
N THR A 113 -9.66 -10.72 17.98
CA THR A 113 -9.53 -9.32 18.38
C THR A 113 -9.44 -9.24 19.89
N GLY A 114 -8.42 -8.56 20.42
CA GLY A 114 -8.34 -8.27 21.87
C GLY A 114 -7.03 -8.67 22.56
N VAL A 115 -5.95 -8.92 21.81
CA VAL A 115 -4.62 -8.98 22.41
C VAL A 115 -4.16 -7.55 22.67
N ILE A 116 -3.75 -7.27 23.90
CA ILE A 116 -3.18 -5.97 24.27
C ILE A 116 -1.66 -6.07 24.17
N PHE A 117 -1.06 -5.40 23.17
CA PHE A 117 0.38 -5.34 22.97
C PHE A 117 0.95 -4.04 23.55
N GLN A 118 1.91 -4.14 24.46
CA GLN A 118 2.57 -2.96 25.01
C GLN A 118 3.93 -2.84 24.34
N ALA A 119 4.18 -1.72 23.68
CA ALA A 119 5.43 -1.43 22.98
C ALA A 119 5.85 0.00 23.26
N ALA A 120 7.09 0.20 23.72
CA ALA A 120 7.62 1.52 24.07
C ALA A 120 6.66 2.34 24.97
N GLY A 121 5.98 1.66 25.92
CA GLY A 121 5.00 2.28 26.82
C GLY A 121 3.61 2.56 26.22
N ILE A 122 3.40 2.28 24.93
CA ILE A 122 2.13 2.46 24.21
C ILE A 122 1.42 1.11 24.15
N VAL A 123 0.10 1.12 24.39
CA VAL A 123 -0.73 -0.09 24.50
C VAL A 123 -1.56 -0.24 23.24
N PHE A 124 -1.53 -1.33 22.49
CA PHE A 124 -2.25 -1.48 21.24
C PHE A 124 -3.28 -2.60 21.35
N GLU A 125 -4.48 -2.38 20.83
CA GLU A 125 -5.38 -3.49 20.54
C GLU A 125 -4.92 -4.14 19.24
N THR A 126 -4.66 -5.44 19.30
CA THR A 126 -4.11 -6.21 18.19
C THR A 126 -5.02 -7.36 17.83
N SER A 127 -4.91 -7.78 16.58
CA SER A 127 -5.55 -8.97 16.05
C SER A 127 -4.49 -10.02 15.76
N THR A 128 -4.93 -11.27 15.65
CA THR A 128 -4.09 -12.37 15.18
C THR A 128 -4.62 -12.87 13.85
N CYS A 129 -3.73 -13.08 12.90
CA CYS A 129 -4.10 -13.74 11.64
C CYS A 129 -4.15 -15.25 11.88
N ALA A 130 -5.32 -15.86 11.72
CA ALA A 130 -5.48 -17.31 11.86
C ALA A 130 -4.75 -18.09 10.74
N VAL A 131 -4.63 -17.49 9.55
CA VAL A 131 -4.00 -18.12 8.37
C VAL A 131 -2.47 -18.07 8.48
N CYS A 132 -1.92 -16.88 8.72
CA CYS A 132 -0.47 -16.67 8.79
C CYS A 132 0.13 -16.96 10.18
N ASN A 133 -0.70 -17.15 11.21
CA ASN A 133 -0.31 -17.32 12.61
C ASN A 133 0.60 -16.19 13.15
N LEU A 134 0.28 -14.94 12.79
CA LEU A 134 1.02 -13.73 13.19
C LEU A 134 0.20 -12.86 14.13
N THR A 135 0.87 -12.20 15.07
CA THR A 135 0.27 -11.08 15.81
C THR A 135 0.40 -9.84 14.94
N LEU A 136 -0.72 -9.26 14.53
CA LEU A 136 -0.72 -8.19 13.56
C LEU A 136 -0.59 -6.82 14.25
N PRO A 137 0.35 -5.96 13.80
CA PRO A 137 0.31 -4.54 14.13
C PRO A 137 -1.03 -3.91 13.69
N PRO A 138 -1.44 -2.76 14.26
CA PRO A 138 -2.59 -2.01 13.81
C PRO A 138 -2.56 -1.80 12.29
N GLU A 139 -3.73 -1.87 11.67
CA GLU A 139 -3.93 -1.71 10.21
C GLU A 139 -3.27 -2.78 9.35
N THR A 140 -2.60 -3.77 9.93
CA THR A 140 -2.10 -4.93 9.17
C THR A 140 -3.23 -5.92 9.00
N ASP A 141 -3.52 -6.30 7.77
CA ASP A 141 -4.57 -7.25 7.42
C ASP A 141 -4.05 -8.33 6.48
N HIS A 142 -4.76 -9.46 6.44
CA HIS A 142 -4.48 -10.56 5.52
C HIS A 142 -5.18 -10.32 4.18
N CYS A 143 -4.41 -10.29 3.09
CA CYS A 143 -4.95 -10.20 1.73
C CYS A 143 -5.31 -11.59 1.23
N GLU A 144 -6.59 -11.85 1.04
CA GLU A 144 -7.09 -13.16 0.59
C GLU A 144 -6.62 -13.50 -0.84
N GLU A 145 -6.37 -12.49 -1.68
CA GLU A 145 -5.91 -12.69 -3.06
C GLU A 145 -4.45 -13.13 -3.16
N THR A 146 -3.60 -12.71 -2.22
CA THR A 146 -2.18 -13.10 -2.19
C THR A 146 -1.83 -14.08 -1.09
N ASP A 147 -2.76 -14.38 -0.17
CA ASP A 147 -2.58 -15.26 0.98
C ASP A 147 -1.44 -14.82 1.91
N GLU A 148 -1.28 -13.51 2.08
CA GLU A 148 -0.21 -12.88 2.85
C GLU A 148 -0.72 -11.73 3.71
N CYS A 149 -0.09 -11.50 4.85
CA CYS A 149 -0.34 -10.32 5.67
C CYS A 149 0.48 -9.13 5.15
N ILE A 150 -0.19 -7.99 4.96
CA ILE A 150 0.40 -6.76 4.44
C ILE A 150 0.27 -5.65 5.49
N VAL A 151 1.38 -4.98 5.81
CA VAL A 151 1.40 -3.88 6.78
C VAL A 151 0.65 -2.66 6.23
N ALA A 152 -0.29 -2.13 7.02
CA ALA A 152 -1.21 -1.05 6.64
C ALA A 152 -1.88 -1.32 5.28
N LEU A 153 -2.54 -2.49 5.15
CA LEU A 153 -3.22 -2.88 3.92
C LEU A 153 -4.35 -1.91 3.63
N ASP A 154 -4.35 -1.33 2.43
CA ASP A 154 -5.44 -0.48 1.95
C ASP A 154 -6.45 -1.33 1.17
N HIS A 155 -5.99 -1.97 0.09
CA HIS A 155 -6.80 -2.89 -0.70
C HIS A 155 -5.93 -3.76 -1.62
N TYR A 156 -6.53 -4.81 -2.19
CA TYR A 156 -5.98 -5.47 -3.38
C TYR A 156 -6.41 -4.72 -4.64
N CYS A 157 -5.46 -4.15 -5.39
CA CYS A 157 -5.78 -3.41 -6.60
C CYS A 157 -5.84 -4.35 -7.82
N PRO A 158 -7.02 -4.59 -8.43
CA PRO A 158 -7.11 -5.44 -9.60
C PRO A 158 -6.39 -4.86 -10.81
N TRP A 159 -6.24 -3.53 -10.92
CA TRP A 159 -5.59 -2.86 -12.04
C TRP A 159 -4.07 -2.92 -12.01
N VAL A 160 -3.49 -3.23 -10.87
CA VAL A 160 -2.04 -3.43 -10.73
C VAL A 160 -1.74 -4.92 -10.57
N GLY A 161 -2.69 -5.68 -10.04
CA GLY A 161 -2.55 -7.11 -9.75
C GLY A 161 -1.79 -7.36 -8.45
N LEU A 162 -1.82 -6.42 -7.50
CA LEU A 162 -1.04 -6.46 -6.26
C LEU A 162 -1.80 -5.80 -5.10
N PRO A 163 -1.49 -6.16 -3.85
CA PRO A 163 -1.93 -5.41 -2.68
C PRO A 163 -1.26 -4.03 -2.65
N ILE A 164 -2.00 -3.03 -2.18
CA ILE A 164 -1.51 -1.69 -1.85
C ILE A 164 -1.43 -1.60 -0.33
N GLY A 165 -0.22 -1.34 0.19
CA GLY A 165 0.08 -1.24 1.61
C GLY A 165 1.08 -0.13 1.90
N LEU A 166 1.64 -0.13 3.11
CA LEU A 166 2.45 0.98 3.62
C LEU A 166 3.61 1.37 2.69
N ARG A 167 4.32 0.39 2.11
CA ARG A 167 5.54 0.65 1.32
C ARG A 167 5.28 1.13 -0.10
N ASN A 168 4.20 0.67 -0.72
CA ASN A 168 3.91 0.97 -2.13
C ASN A 168 2.80 2.01 -2.31
N MET A 169 2.21 2.54 -1.23
CA MET A 169 1.19 3.58 -1.29
C MET A 169 1.67 4.86 -2.00
N LEU A 170 2.87 5.38 -1.69
CA LEU A 170 3.40 6.56 -2.40
C LEU A 170 3.64 6.30 -3.90
N PRO A 171 4.36 5.23 -4.30
CA PRO A 171 4.44 4.84 -5.71
C PRO A 171 3.08 4.72 -6.40
N PHE A 172 2.08 4.14 -5.72
CA PHE A 172 0.72 4.03 -6.24
C PHE A 172 0.09 5.40 -6.50
N VAL A 173 0.08 6.29 -5.50
CA VAL A 173 -0.45 7.65 -5.62
C VAL A 173 0.26 8.45 -6.71
N VAL A 174 1.59 8.36 -6.79
CA VAL A 174 2.38 9.06 -7.82
C VAL A 174 2.06 8.52 -9.23
N SER A 175 1.94 7.19 -9.38
CA SER A 175 1.55 6.59 -10.66
C SER A 175 0.16 7.03 -11.10
N LEU A 176 -0.79 7.12 -10.17
CA LEU A 176 -2.17 7.49 -10.42
C LEU A 176 -2.32 8.98 -10.77
N LEU A 177 -1.57 9.86 -10.10
CA LEU A 177 -1.50 11.29 -10.42
C LEU A 177 -0.97 11.53 -11.83
N VAL A 178 0.11 10.86 -12.23
CA VAL A 178 0.66 10.99 -13.58
C VAL A 178 -0.31 10.46 -14.63
N LEU A 179 -0.97 9.32 -14.35
CA LEU A 179 -1.99 8.77 -15.25
C LEU A 179 -3.21 9.69 -15.37
N CYS A 180 -3.61 10.39 -14.29
CA CYS A 180 -4.64 11.43 -14.35
C CYS A 180 -4.23 12.59 -15.26
N ILE A 181 -2.99 13.10 -15.11
CA ILE A 181 -2.46 14.18 -15.96
C ILE A 181 -2.45 13.74 -17.42
N HIS A 182 -2.00 12.51 -17.71
CA HIS A 182 -2.03 11.95 -19.05
C HIS A 182 -3.46 11.85 -19.60
N SER A 183 -4.41 11.39 -18.80
CA SER A 183 -5.82 11.27 -19.19
C SER A 183 -6.45 12.63 -19.51
N VAL A 184 -6.17 13.66 -18.71
CA VAL A 184 -6.64 15.05 -18.96
C VAL A 184 -6.04 15.61 -20.24
N TRP A 185 -4.75 15.34 -20.48
CA TRP A 185 -4.07 15.72 -21.71
C TRP A 185 -4.71 15.06 -22.94
N CYS A 186 -4.92 13.75 -22.90
CA CYS A 186 -5.60 12.96 -23.94
C CYS A 186 -7.02 13.47 -24.24
N PHE A 187 -7.81 13.68 -23.18
CA PHE A 187 -9.15 14.27 -23.29
C PHE A 187 -9.13 15.63 -23.99
N SER A 188 -8.16 16.49 -23.66
CA SER A 188 -8.01 17.81 -24.27
C SER A 188 -7.64 17.74 -25.75
N LEU A 189 -6.75 16.81 -26.13
CA LEU A 189 -6.40 16.55 -27.52
C LEU A 189 -7.60 16.00 -28.32
N ALA A 190 -8.41 15.12 -27.73
CA ALA A 190 -9.60 14.59 -28.38
C ALA A 190 -10.65 15.68 -28.65
N ILE A 191 -10.86 16.62 -27.72
CA ILE A 191 -11.70 17.81 -27.96
C ILE A 191 -11.14 18.64 -29.11
N LEU A 192 -9.83 18.91 -29.11
CA LEU A 192 -9.20 19.72 -30.15
C LEU A 192 -9.33 19.05 -31.53
N ALA A 193 -9.18 17.72 -31.59
CA ALA A 193 -9.34 16.95 -32.80
C ALA A 193 -10.78 16.97 -33.33
N LEU A 194 -11.80 16.93 -32.45
CA LEU A 194 -13.20 17.10 -32.86
C LEU A 194 -13.45 18.43 -33.56
N VAL A 195 -12.84 19.52 -33.06
CA VAL A 195 -12.98 20.87 -33.64
C VAL A 195 -12.30 20.96 -35.02
N HIS A 196 -11.21 20.21 -35.23
CA HIS A 196 -10.39 20.27 -36.45
C HIS A 196 -10.58 19.09 -37.40
N ALA A 197 -11.56 18.23 -37.12
CA ALA A 197 -11.92 17.11 -37.98
C ALA A 197 -12.46 17.64 -39.31
N ASN A 198 -11.87 17.20 -40.42
CA ASN A 198 -12.26 17.66 -41.76
C ASN A 198 -13.11 16.63 -42.53
N ASN A 199 -13.25 15.43 -41.99
CA ASN A 199 -13.99 14.33 -42.60
C ASN A 199 -14.66 13.46 -41.53
N ILE A 200 -15.59 12.61 -41.98
CA ILE A 200 -16.41 11.76 -41.09
C ILE A 200 -15.56 10.76 -40.30
N ASN A 201 -14.47 10.24 -40.88
CA ASN A 201 -13.60 9.28 -40.21
C ASN A 201 -12.83 9.93 -39.05
N GLU A 202 -12.26 11.12 -39.28
CA GLU A 202 -11.59 11.90 -38.23
C GLU A 202 -12.57 12.27 -37.10
N LEU A 203 -13.79 12.68 -37.46
CA LEU A 203 -14.84 13.00 -36.49
C LEU A 203 -15.22 11.78 -35.65
N ALA A 204 -15.40 10.62 -36.28
CA ALA A 204 -15.75 9.37 -35.61
C ALA A 204 -14.62 8.91 -34.67
N ILE A 205 -13.36 8.95 -35.11
CA ILE A 205 -12.22 8.54 -34.29
C ILE A 205 -12.01 9.50 -33.12
N ALA A 206 -12.03 10.82 -33.36
CA ALA A 206 -11.90 11.81 -32.30
C ALA A 206 -13.03 11.69 -31.28
N GLY A 207 -14.27 11.39 -31.73
CA GLY A 207 -15.39 11.12 -30.85
C GLY A 207 -15.20 9.85 -30.01
N ALA A 208 -14.70 8.76 -30.60
CA ALA A 208 -14.40 7.53 -29.89
C ALA A 208 -13.28 7.73 -28.84
N CYS A 209 -12.20 8.42 -29.20
CA CYS A 209 -11.12 8.79 -28.29
C CYS A 209 -11.62 9.71 -27.17
N LEU A 210 -12.50 10.67 -27.47
CA LEU A 210 -13.09 11.54 -26.45
C LEU A 210 -13.90 10.72 -25.43
N LEU A 211 -14.75 9.80 -25.89
CA LEU A 211 -15.53 8.94 -25.00
C LEU A 211 -14.62 8.03 -24.18
N GLY A 212 -13.60 7.43 -24.79
CA GLY A 212 -12.61 6.61 -24.09
C GLY A 212 -11.86 7.40 -23.02
N SER A 213 -11.38 8.59 -23.35
CA SER A 213 -10.72 9.53 -22.44
C SER A 213 -11.66 10.03 -21.34
N PHE A 214 -12.95 10.24 -21.63
CA PHE A 214 -13.94 10.64 -20.64
C PHE A 214 -14.19 9.54 -19.61
N PHE A 215 -14.53 8.33 -20.05
CA PHE A 215 -14.82 7.23 -19.12
C PHE A 215 -13.56 6.75 -18.39
N GLY A 216 -12.45 6.59 -19.11
CA GLY A 216 -11.16 6.20 -18.52
C GLY A 216 -10.62 7.27 -17.59
N GLY A 217 -10.71 8.54 -17.98
CA GLY A 217 -10.29 9.69 -17.18
C GLY A 217 -11.18 9.91 -15.96
N ALA A 218 -12.50 9.78 -16.08
CA ALA A 218 -13.43 9.88 -14.94
C ALA A 218 -13.20 8.75 -13.94
N PHE A 219 -12.97 7.52 -14.42
CA PHE A 219 -12.63 6.38 -13.58
C PHE A 219 -11.30 6.60 -12.84
N THR A 220 -10.25 6.98 -13.57
CA THR A 220 -8.91 7.23 -13.00
C THR A 220 -8.93 8.41 -12.03
N GLY A 221 -9.61 9.50 -12.39
CA GLY A 221 -9.79 10.68 -11.56
C GLY A 221 -10.59 10.40 -10.29
N GLY A 222 -11.64 9.58 -10.39
CA GLY A 222 -12.41 9.11 -9.24
C GLY A 222 -11.55 8.30 -8.26
N MET A 223 -10.77 7.35 -8.76
CA MET A 223 -9.81 6.61 -7.93
C MET A 223 -8.78 7.53 -7.30
N CYS A 224 -8.20 8.46 -8.08
CA CYS A 224 -7.20 9.40 -7.59
C CYS A 224 -7.74 10.30 -6.48
N GLY A 225 -8.95 10.84 -6.70
CA GLY A 225 -9.62 11.69 -5.71
C GLY A 225 -9.91 10.95 -4.43
N TRP A 226 -10.40 9.71 -4.52
CA TRP A 226 -10.69 8.88 -3.35
C TRP A 226 -9.43 8.50 -2.57
N THR A 227 -8.37 8.04 -3.25
CA THR A 227 -7.11 7.69 -2.59
C THR A 227 -6.49 8.91 -1.89
N LEU A 228 -6.47 10.08 -2.55
CA LEU A 228 -5.99 11.30 -1.93
C LEU A 228 -6.86 11.70 -0.74
N TYR A 229 -8.18 11.59 -0.87
CA TYR A 229 -9.10 11.87 0.22
C TYR A 229 -8.82 11.01 1.45
N ASP A 230 -8.58 9.71 1.29
CA ASP A 230 -8.24 8.82 2.42
C ASP A 230 -6.88 9.17 3.04
N VAL A 231 -5.88 9.50 2.21
CA VAL A 231 -4.58 10.02 2.68
C VAL A 231 -4.76 11.32 3.48
N PHE A 232 -5.60 12.24 3.04
CA PHE A 232 -5.82 13.51 3.72
C PHE A 232 -6.73 13.40 4.94
N ARG A 233 -7.68 12.46 4.96
CA ARG A 233 -8.54 12.25 6.14
C ARG A 233 -7.84 11.49 7.25
N ASP A 234 -6.89 10.63 6.91
CA ASP A 234 -6.13 9.77 7.82
C ASP A 234 -7.02 9.16 8.92
N LYS A 235 -7.82 8.15 8.53
CA LYS A 235 -8.70 7.39 9.45
C LYS A 235 -7.97 6.33 10.26
N SER A 236 -6.66 6.17 10.05
CA SER A 236 -5.75 5.32 10.82
C SER A 236 -6.14 5.31 12.30
N PRO A 237 -6.38 4.14 12.93
CA PRO A 237 -6.75 4.03 14.33
C PRO A 237 -5.77 4.85 15.18
N ARG A 238 -6.24 6.02 15.62
CA ARG A 238 -5.39 6.91 16.39
C ARG A 238 -5.09 6.21 17.71
N LEU A 239 -3.83 6.28 18.11
CA LEU A 239 -3.35 6.05 19.48
C LEU A 239 -4.10 6.86 20.57
N TYR A 240 -5.03 7.74 20.14
CA TYR A 240 -5.77 8.66 20.98
C TYR A 240 -6.63 7.97 22.04
N THR A 241 -7.08 6.73 21.81
CA THR A 241 -7.86 5.96 22.80
C THR A 241 -7.04 5.44 23.99
N LEU A 242 -5.71 5.57 23.97
CA LEU A 242 -4.83 4.93 24.97
C LEU A 242 -4.35 5.87 26.05
N ARG A 243 -4.29 7.18 25.78
CA ARG A 243 -3.97 8.19 26.81
C ARG A 243 -5.03 8.23 27.90
N ASN A 244 -6.30 8.03 27.54
CA ASN A 244 -7.40 7.96 28.52
C ASN A 244 -7.44 6.63 29.27
N GLN A 245 -6.88 5.53 28.73
CA GLN A 245 -6.73 4.27 29.47
C GLN A 245 -5.51 4.28 30.40
N GLN A 246 -4.42 4.98 30.04
CA GLN A 246 -3.26 5.18 30.91
C GLN A 246 -3.58 6.01 32.16
N SER A 247 -4.58 6.90 32.10
CA SER A 247 -5.03 7.66 33.28
C SER A 247 -5.86 6.81 34.27
N GLY A 248 -6.26 5.59 33.91
CA GLY A 248 -7.26 4.82 34.67
C GLY A 248 -6.78 3.54 35.37
N LYS A 249 -5.70 2.89 34.92
CA LYS A 249 -5.24 1.63 35.55
C LYS A 249 -3.73 1.48 35.49
N GLY A 250 -3.07 1.59 36.65
CA GLY A 250 -1.77 0.98 36.88
C GLY A 250 -1.93 -0.54 36.80
N ILE A 251 -1.48 -1.14 35.70
CA ILE A 251 -1.49 -2.60 35.53
C ILE A 251 -0.06 -3.08 35.68
N ASN A 252 0.23 -3.68 36.83
CA ASN A 252 1.45 -4.44 37.08
C ASN A 252 1.45 -5.69 36.19
N GLY A 253 2.35 -5.73 35.19
CA GLY A 253 2.60 -6.91 34.39
C GLY A 253 4.09 -7.07 34.15
N SER A 254 4.68 -8.13 34.69
CA SER A 254 6.07 -8.51 34.39
C SER A 254 6.16 -9.09 32.98
N LYS A 255 6.85 -8.38 32.08
CA LYS A 255 7.31 -8.89 30.77
C LYS A 255 8.83 -8.72 30.66
N SER A 256 9.44 -9.56 29.83
CA SER A 256 10.89 -9.61 29.59
C SER A 256 11.41 -8.24 29.13
N ALA A 257 12.29 -7.65 29.93
CA ALA A 257 12.87 -6.33 29.68
C ALA A 257 13.55 -6.24 28.29
N ASP A 258 14.09 -7.35 27.78
CA ASP A 258 14.94 -7.34 26.59
C ASP A 258 14.19 -7.11 25.27
N ALA A 259 12.99 -7.70 25.10
CA ALA A 259 12.20 -7.54 23.87
C ALA A 259 11.58 -6.14 23.78
N ASP A 260 11.08 -5.62 24.92
CA ASP A 260 10.58 -4.25 25.01
C ASP A 260 11.71 -3.23 24.82
N GLN A 261 12.91 -3.53 25.33
CA GLN A 261 14.10 -2.69 25.13
C GLN A 261 14.54 -2.67 23.65
N PHE A 262 14.57 -3.82 22.97
CA PHE A 262 14.92 -3.86 21.54
C PHE A 262 13.93 -3.06 20.70
N LEU A 263 12.63 -3.25 20.92
CA LEU A 263 11.59 -2.51 20.20
C LEU A 263 11.66 -1.01 20.49
N SER A 264 11.92 -0.61 21.74
CA SER A 264 12.13 0.79 22.11
C SER A 264 13.33 1.40 21.38
N ASN A 265 14.47 0.70 21.36
CA ASN A 265 15.67 1.14 20.65
C ASN A 265 15.40 1.28 19.14
N LEU A 266 14.64 0.35 18.55
CA LEU A 266 14.29 0.41 17.12
C LEU A 266 13.36 1.58 16.81
N VAL A 267 12.36 1.85 17.67
CA VAL A 267 11.48 3.02 17.56
C VAL A 267 12.30 4.31 17.64
N GLU A 268 13.24 4.41 18.59
CA GLU A 268 14.13 5.57 18.72
C GLU A 268 15.03 5.75 17.50
N ASP A 269 15.62 4.67 16.97
CA ASP A 269 16.47 4.70 15.78
C ASP A 269 15.70 5.18 14.55
N ILE A 270 14.55 4.56 14.25
CA ILE A 270 13.69 4.98 13.13
C ILE A 270 13.25 6.42 13.32
N ASN A 271 12.74 6.78 14.51
CA ASN A 271 12.31 8.14 14.79
C ASN A 271 13.45 9.13 14.60
N SER A 272 14.66 8.85 15.10
CA SER A 272 15.83 9.72 14.91
C SER A 272 16.19 9.91 13.43
N SER A 273 16.11 8.82 12.64
CA SER A 273 16.38 8.83 11.20
C SER A 273 15.37 9.67 10.41
N ILE A 274 14.09 9.70 10.81
CA ILE A 274 13.05 10.43 10.06
C ILE A 274 12.60 11.75 10.70
N LYS A 275 12.93 12.03 11.96
CA LYS A 275 12.46 13.20 12.73
C LYS A 275 12.78 14.52 12.04
N ASP A 276 14.01 14.70 11.58
CA ASP A 276 14.40 15.94 10.89
C ASP A 276 13.67 16.12 9.55
N ARG A 277 13.35 15.02 8.86
CA ARG A 277 12.54 15.02 7.64
C ARG A 277 11.05 15.27 7.93
N MET A 278 10.56 14.84 9.10
CA MET A 278 9.17 15.04 9.55
C MET A 278 8.88 16.44 10.10
N LYS A 279 9.91 17.23 10.46
CA LYS A 279 9.75 18.56 11.10
C LYS A 279 8.84 19.51 10.31
N TRP A 280 8.95 19.50 8.98
CA TRP A 280 8.18 20.38 8.11
C TRP A 280 6.80 19.81 7.74
N LEU A 281 6.65 18.49 7.71
CA LEU A 281 5.44 17.83 7.26
C LEU A 281 4.53 17.53 8.46
N LYS A 282 3.59 18.43 8.81
CA LYS A 282 2.71 18.24 9.99
C LYS A 282 1.57 17.24 9.78
N HIS A 283 1.15 17.02 8.54
CA HIS A 283 0.00 16.17 8.23
C HIS A 283 0.35 14.68 8.39
N THR A 284 -0.37 13.97 9.26
CA THR A 284 -0.09 12.57 9.61
C THR A 284 -0.24 11.62 8.44
N GLY A 285 -1.32 11.73 7.65
CA GLY A 285 -1.49 10.91 6.45
C GLY A 285 -0.41 11.13 5.39
N LEU A 286 0.09 12.37 5.23
CA LEU A 286 1.23 12.63 4.32
C LEU A 286 2.53 12.08 4.88
N ARG A 287 2.75 12.11 6.21
CA ARG A 287 3.90 11.45 6.85
C ARG A 287 3.86 9.95 6.56
N ARG A 288 2.71 9.30 6.77
CA ARG A 288 2.53 7.88 6.47
C ARG A 288 2.80 7.59 5.00
N LEU A 289 2.25 8.40 4.09
CA LEU A 289 2.47 8.27 2.65
C LEU A 289 3.97 8.35 2.30
N ILE A 290 4.66 9.41 2.75
CA ILE A 290 6.04 9.70 2.35
C ILE A 290 7.06 8.80 3.05
N PHE A 291 6.90 8.60 4.35
CA PHE A 291 7.86 7.83 5.14
C PHE A 291 7.56 6.33 5.11
N GLY A 292 6.31 5.91 4.89
CA GLY A 292 5.94 4.50 4.74
C GLY A 292 6.72 3.79 3.63
N SER A 293 7.05 4.49 2.53
CA SER A 293 7.86 3.93 1.45
C SER A 293 9.32 3.63 1.83
N HIS A 294 9.78 4.11 2.99
CA HIS A 294 11.13 3.86 3.51
C HIS A 294 11.19 2.63 4.41
N MET A 295 10.05 2.01 4.75
CA MET A 295 10.04 0.77 5.51
C MET A 295 10.85 -0.30 4.75
N PRO A 296 11.74 -1.06 5.41
CA PRO A 296 12.52 -2.10 4.76
C PRO A 296 11.63 -3.26 4.31
N VAL A 297 12.14 -4.11 3.43
CA VAL A 297 11.46 -5.34 3.05
C VAL A 297 11.46 -6.30 4.24
N LEU A 298 10.29 -6.60 4.79
CA LEU A 298 10.15 -7.42 5.99
C LEU A 298 10.19 -8.92 5.69
N TYR A 299 9.81 -9.31 4.48
CA TYR A 299 9.67 -10.72 4.08
C TYR A 299 10.95 -11.56 4.29
N TYR A 300 12.13 -10.96 4.19
CA TYR A 300 13.41 -11.66 4.34
C TYR A 300 13.90 -11.79 5.78
N LEU A 301 13.22 -11.17 6.74
CA LEU A 301 13.54 -11.25 8.16
C LEU A 301 12.91 -12.50 8.78
N SER A 302 13.38 -12.89 9.97
CA SER A 302 12.63 -13.90 10.74
C SER A 302 11.25 -13.35 11.11
N PRO A 303 10.22 -14.21 11.33
CA PRO A 303 8.89 -13.74 11.71
C PRO A 303 8.87 -12.78 12.89
N ASP A 304 9.67 -13.06 13.92
CA ASP A 304 9.77 -12.19 15.11
C ASP A 304 10.41 -10.83 14.78
N GLN A 305 11.46 -10.81 13.95
CA GLN A 305 12.11 -9.57 13.51
C GLN A 305 11.20 -8.75 12.58
N ALA A 306 10.48 -9.40 11.67
CA ALA A 306 9.53 -8.77 10.78
C ALA A 306 8.37 -8.14 11.56
N GLU A 307 7.84 -8.86 12.56
CA GLU A 307 6.82 -8.37 13.47
C GLU A 307 7.32 -7.12 14.22
N GLN A 308 8.50 -7.17 14.84
CA GLN A 308 9.08 -6.03 15.56
C GLN A 308 9.30 -4.80 14.67
N GLN A 309 9.81 -5.00 13.45
CA GLN A 309 9.98 -3.93 12.48
C GLN A 309 8.64 -3.30 12.07
N ALA A 310 7.64 -4.13 11.74
CA ALA A 310 6.32 -3.64 11.39
C ALA A 310 5.69 -2.82 12.54
N TRP A 311 5.83 -3.29 13.78
CA TRP A 311 5.43 -2.56 14.97
C TRP A 311 6.13 -1.21 15.12
N ALA A 312 7.45 -1.18 14.99
CA ALA A 312 8.21 0.05 15.15
C ALA A 312 7.81 1.11 14.10
N TRP A 313 7.65 0.70 12.84
CA TRP A 313 7.18 1.58 11.76
C TRP A 313 5.75 2.09 12.01
N THR A 314 4.84 1.22 12.43
CA THR A 314 3.48 1.62 12.81
C THR A 314 3.50 2.61 13.98
N ILE A 315 4.31 2.37 15.02
CA ILE A 315 4.43 3.28 16.17
C ILE A 315 4.93 4.65 15.71
N VAL A 316 6.03 4.71 14.97
CA VAL A 316 6.64 5.98 14.57
C VAL A 316 5.71 6.78 13.65
N LEU A 317 4.98 6.12 12.74
CA LEU A 317 4.07 6.79 11.81
C LEU A 317 2.72 7.15 12.42
N CYS A 318 2.21 6.35 13.37
CA CYS A 318 0.98 6.63 14.13
C CYS A 318 1.22 7.59 15.31
N GLY A 319 2.45 7.70 15.82
CA GLY A 319 2.72 8.26 17.13
C GLY A 319 4.10 8.89 17.29
N THR A 320 4.23 10.16 16.92
CA THR A 320 5.05 11.17 17.63
C THR A 320 4.56 12.58 17.27
N SER A 321 3.27 12.88 17.50
CA SER A 321 2.88 14.27 17.76
C SER A 321 3.01 14.56 19.25
N GLN A 322 4.25 14.58 19.74
CA GLN A 322 4.60 15.57 20.75
C GLN A 322 5.16 16.78 19.99
N LEU A 323 4.24 17.64 19.55
CA LEU A 323 4.50 19.06 19.35
C LEU A 323 3.41 19.81 20.12
#